data_AF-A0A1I7YB83-F1
#
_entry.id   AF-A0A1I7YB83-F1
#
_cell.length_a   1.000
_cell.length_b   1.000
_cell.length_c   1.000
_cell.angle_alpha   90.00
_cell.angle_beta   90.00
_cell.angle_gamma   90.00
#
_symmetry.space_group_name_H-M   'P 1'
#
loop_
_entity.id
_entity.type
_entity.pdbx_description
1 polymer ?
#
loop_
_entity_poly.entity_id
_entity_poly.type
_entity_poly.pdbx_seq_one_letter_code
_entity_poly.pdbx_strand_id
1 'polypeptide(L)' 'MADPNFAHTLTYIVEHNANGAMGLTDRGFVLHTNDKTFQATVQLDGLALSTSQDVLFAIADGVGPAQSLITLGYAGWEAG' A
#
# COMPACT_ATOMS: atom_id res chain seq x y z
N MET A 1 -0.12 -9.26 -24.32
CA MET A 1 0.61 -7.99 -24.13
C MET A 1 1.42 -8.16 -22.85
N ALA A 2 2.73 -8.40 -22.97
CA ALA A 2 3.61 -8.59 -21.82
C ALA A 2 4.26 -7.25 -21.50
N ASP A 3 3.83 -6.61 -20.42
CA ASP A 3 4.48 -5.38 -19.96
C ASP A 3 5.77 -5.76 -19.21
N PRO A 4 6.95 -5.38 -19.72
CA PRO A 4 8.23 -5.73 -19.09
C PRO A 4 8.41 -5.12 -17.69
N ASN A 5 7.65 -4.08 -17.32
CA ASN A 5 7.68 -3.50 -15.97
C ASN A 5 6.98 -4.37 -14.92
N PHE A 6 6.15 -5.32 -15.36
CA PHE A 6 5.34 -6.18 -14.50
C PHE A 6 5.84 -7.62 -14.43
N ALA A 7 6.85 -7.96 -15.22
CA ALA A 7 7.28 -9.35 -15.40
C ALA A 7 7.79 -10.02 -14.10
N HIS A 8 8.06 -9.25 -13.04
CA HIS A 8 8.50 -9.76 -11.73
C HIS A 8 7.96 -8.95 -10.54
N THR A 9 6.81 -8.28 -10.67
CA THR A 9 6.23 -7.49 -9.57
C THR A 9 4.99 -8.17 -8.98
N LEU A 10 4.92 -8.19 -7.65
CA LEU A 10 3.71 -8.55 -6.91
C LEU A 10 2.86 -7.30 -6.78
N THR A 11 1.79 -7.20 -7.57
CA THR A 11 0.83 -6.10 -7.46
C THR A 11 -0.31 -6.48 -6.54
N TYR A 12 -0.44 -5.79 -5.40
CA TYR A 12 -1.59 -5.93 -4.52
C TYR A 12 -2.66 -4.91 -4.92
N ILE A 13 -3.86 -5.38 -5.27
CA ILE A 13 -4.99 -4.52 -5.63
C ILE A 13 -5.65 -4.06 -4.32
N VAL A 14 -5.43 -2.80 -3.97
CA VAL A 14 -5.93 -2.18 -2.73
C VAL A 14 -7.42 -1.88 -2.82
N GLU A 15 -7.88 -1.44 -4.00
CA GLU A 15 -9.27 -1.12 -4.25
C GLU A 15 -9.60 -1.45 -5.71
N HIS A 16 -10.74 -2.11 -5.93
CA HIS A 16 -11.29 -2.38 -7.26
C HIS A 16 -12.75 -1.94 -7.26
N ASN A 17 -13.04 -0.82 -7.91
CA ASN A 17 -14.38 -0.30 -8.06
C ASN A 17 -14.68 -0.02 -9.56
N ALA A 18 -15.95 0.25 -9.89
CA ALA A 18 -16.39 0.45 -11.27
C ALA A 18 -15.77 1.68 -11.97
N ASN A 19 -15.07 2.55 -11.23
CA ASN A 19 -14.44 3.77 -11.75
C ASN A 19 -12.92 3.61 -11.96
N GLY A 20 -12.37 2.40 -11.78
CA GLY A 20 -10.93 2.12 -11.85
C GLY A 20 -10.26 2.06 -10.47
N ALA A 21 -8.95 1.82 -10.44
CA ALA A 21 -8.17 1.81 -9.20
C ALA A 21 -7.45 3.16 -9.02
N MET A 22 -7.67 3.85 -7.90
CA MET A 22 -6.99 5.11 -7.57
C MET A 22 -5.57 4.86 -7.04
N GLY A 23 -4.60 5.69 -7.44
CA GLY A 23 -3.34 5.81 -6.70
C GLY A 23 -2.60 7.12 -6.96
N LEU A 24 -1.78 7.54 -6.01
CA LEU A 24 -0.99 8.77 -6.05
C LEU A 24 0.47 8.40 -6.29
N THR A 25 1.08 8.89 -7.37
CA THR A 25 2.40 8.46 -7.86
C THR A 25 3.58 8.92 -6.98
N ASP A 26 3.36 9.95 -6.15
CA ASP A 26 4.40 10.57 -5.30
C ASP A 26 4.26 10.23 -3.80
N ARG A 27 3.45 9.22 -3.45
CA ARG A 27 3.27 8.78 -2.05
C ARG A 27 3.78 7.36 -1.86
N GLY A 28 4.56 7.17 -0.79
CA GLY A 28 4.93 5.84 -0.33
C GLY A 28 3.76 5.15 0.35
N PHE A 29 3.71 3.83 0.24
CA PHE A 29 2.71 2.99 0.88
C PHE A 29 3.41 2.04 1.85
N VAL A 30 2.78 1.77 2.98
CA VAL A 30 3.25 0.79 3.95
C VAL A 30 2.16 -0.25 4.14
N LEU A 31 2.41 -1.46 3.63
CA LEU A 31 1.57 -2.61 3.93
C LEU A 31 2.07 -3.23 5.24
N HIS A 32 1.18 -3.45 6.20
CA HIS A 32 1.54 -3.98 7.50
C HIS A 32 0.43 -4.84 8.12
N THR A 33 0.72 -5.48 9.24
CA THR A 33 -0.26 -6.23 10.04
C THR A 33 -1.27 -5.31 10.74
N ASN A 34 -2.46 -5.84 11.07
CA ASN A 34 -3.57 -5.08 11.67
C ASN A 34 -3.42 -4.80 13.17
N ASP A 35 -2.24 -5.03 13.74
CA ASP A 35 -1.94 -4.77 15.15
C ASP A 35 -1.83 -3.27 15.48
N LYS A 36 -1.69 -2.41 14.47
CA LYS A 36 -1.63 -0.95 14.61
C LYS A 36 -2.42 -0.23 13.53
N THR A 37 -2.96 0.93 13.89
CA THR A 37 -3.68 1.83 12.99
C THR A 37 -3.04 3.22 13.04
N PHE A 38 -2.86 3.83 11.88
CA PHE A 38 -2.26 5.14 11.65
C PHE A 38 -3.26 6.11 11.02
N GLN A 39 -2.90 7.38 10.91
CA GLN A 39 -3.79 8.45 10.45
C GLN A 39 -4.46 8.19 9.09
N ALA A 40 -3.73 7.62 8.13
CA ALA A 40 -4.25 7.30 6.79
C ALA A 40 -4.11 5.81 6.48
N THR A 41 -4.84 4.99 7.25
CA THR A 41 -4.85 3.53 7.12
C THR A 41 -6.14 3.04 6.48
N VAL A 42 -6.03 2.21 5.45
CA VAL A 42 -7.12 1.37 4.93
C VAL A 42 -6.96 -0.03 5.51
N GLN A 43 -8.00 -0.51 6.19
CA GLN A 43 -8.04 -1.87 6.72
C GLN A 43 -8.46 -2.85 5.62
N LEU A 44 -7.69 -3.93 5.49
CA LEU A 44 -7.92 -5.05 4.59
C LEU A 44 -8.10 -6.32 5.44
N ASP A 45 -8.53 -7.42 4.83
CA ASP A 45 -8.73 -8.67 5.56
C ASP A 45 -7.39 -9.28 6.01
N GLY A 46 -7.05 -9.05 7.29
CA GLY A 46 -5.80 -9.49 7.91
C GLY A 46 -4.57 -8.58 7.69
N LEU A 47 -4.69 -7.54 6.87
CA LEU A 47 -3.62 -6.58 6.55
C LEU A 47 -4.13 -5.15 6.55
N ALA A 48 -3.22 -4.18 6.68
CA ALA A 48 -3.52 -2.77 6.70
C ALA A 48 -2.56 -2.04 5.78
N LEU A 49 -3.06 -1.04 5.06
CA LEU A 49 -2.27 -0.21 4.18
C LEU A 49 -2.28 1.24 4.67
N SER A 50 -1.11 1.74 5.03
CA SER A 50 -0.92 3.12 5.49
C SER A 50 -0.23 3.98 4.44
N THR A 51 -0.67 5.23 4.31
CA THR A 51 -0.10 6.25 3.40
C THR A 51 0.37 7.52 4.12
N SER A 52 0.19 7.57 5.45
CA SER A 52 0.61 8.69 6.29
C SER A 52 2.08 8.54 6.71
N GLN A 53 2.74 9.63 7.12
CA GLN A 53 4.16 9.58 7.53
C GLN A 53 4.37 9.03 8.94
N ASP A 54 3.34 9.05 9.78
CA ASP A 54 3.36 8.56 11.17
C ASP A 54 3.70 7.06 11.27
N VAL A 55 3.30 6.24 10.29
CA VAL A 55 3.72 4.83 10.21
C VAL A 55 5.23 4.70 10.01
N LEU A 56 5.84 5.57 9.21
CA LEU A 56 7.29 5.53 8.94
C LEU A 56 8.08 5.95 10.17
N PHE A 57 7.61 6.97 10.89
CA PHE A 57 8.21 7.37 12.17
C PHE A 57 8.07 6.27 13.22
N ALA A 58 6.90 5.64 13.33
CA ALA A 58 6.69 4.53 14.26
C ALA A 58 7.64 3.34 13.96
N ILE A 59 7.84 3.00 12.69
CA ILE A 59 8.83 1.99 12.28
C ILE A 59 10.25 2.40 12.68
N ALA A 60 10.63 3.66 12.41
CA ALA A 60 11.94 4.18 12.77
C ALA A 60 12.19 4.18 14.29
N ASP A 61 11.15 4.46 15.09
CA ASP A 61 11.18 4.46 16.55
C ASP A 61 11.06 3.04 17.16
N GLY A 62 10.93 1.99 16.34
CA GLY A 62 10.77 0.61 16.79
C GLY A 62 9.42 0.31 17.46
N VAL A 63 8.46 1.22 17.36
CA VAL A 63 7.08 1.08 17.90
C VAL A 63 6.04 0.83 16.81
N GLY A 64 6.50 0.57 15.58
CA GLY A 64 5.72 0.24 14.40
C GLY A 64 5.11 -1.17 14.45
N PRO A 65 4.36 -1.56 13.40
CA PRO A 65 3.66 -2.84 13.35
C PRO A 65 4.65 -4.02 13.33
N ALA A 66 4.18 -5.18 13.79
CA ALA A 66 5.01 -6.38 13.92
C ALA A 66 5.71 -6.77 12.60
N GLN A 67 5.02 -6.61 11.47
CA GLN A 67 5.58 -6.78 10.14
C GLN A 67 5.14 -5.65 9.23
N SER A 68 6.06 -5.15 8.40
CA SER A 68 5.78 -4.11 7.41
C SER A 68 6.58 -4.31 6.12
N LEU A 69 6.00 -3.84 5.01
CA LEU A 69 6.60 -3.74 3.70
C LEU A 69 6.38 -2.31 3.19
N ILE A 70 7.48 -1.59 2.96
CA ILE A 70 7.46 -0.22 2.44
C ILE A 70 7.62 -0.29 0.91
N THR A 71 6.68 0.30 0.18
CA THR A 71 6.71 0.35 -1.28
C THR A 71 6.63 1.79 -1.78
N LEU A 72 7.36 2.06 -2.87
CA LEU A 72 7.34 3.35 -3.57
C LEU A 72 6.75 3.12 -4.96
N GLY A 73 5.70 3.88 -5.29
CA GLY A 73 4.93 3.70 -6.51
C GLY A 73 3.85 2.63 -6.39
N TYR A 74 2.97 2.59 -7.39
CA TYR A 74 1.86 1.65 -7.49
C TYR A 74 1.58 1.37 -8.97
N ALA A 75 0.75 0.35 -9.24
CA ALA A 75 0.18 0.11 -10.54
C ALA A 75 -1.33 0.34 -10.50
N GLY A 76 -1.84 1.15 -11.41
CA GLY A 76 -3.26 1.48 -11.54
C GLY A 76 -3.82 0.94 -12.86
N TRP A 77 -5.10 0.60 -12.83
CA TRP A 77 -5.87 0.22 -14.02
C TRP A 77 -7.05 1.18 -14.17
N GLU A 78 -7.25 1.67 -15.40
CA GLU A 78 -8.45 2.41 -15.77
C GLU A 78 -9.63 1.45 -15.96
N ALA A 79 -10.85 1.98 -15.81
CA ALA A 79 -12.07 1.22 -16.11
C ALA A 79 -12.08 0.80 -17.60
N GLY A 80 -12.46 -0.45 -17.85
CA GLY A 80 -12.67 -1.00 -19.20
C GLY A 80 -14.07 -0.70 -19.73
#